data_AF-A0A345H0D0-F1
#
_entry.id   AF-A0A345H0D0-F1
#
_cell.length_a   1.000
_cell.length_b   1.000
_cell.length_c   1.000
_cell.angle_alpha   90.00
_cell.angle_beta   90.00
_cell.angle_gamma   90.00
#
_symmetry.space_group_name_H-M   'P 1'
#
loop_
_entity.id
_entity.type
_entity.pdbx_description
1 polymer ?
#
loop_
_entity_poly.entity_id
_entity_poly.type
_entity_poly.pdbx_seq_one_letter_code
_entity_poly.pdbx_strand_id
1 'polypeptide(L)'
;MEDQIQNLVTRKNNFLSKYLHLLLAVVCTTAFFIHESIDDVPKSYSEVVNKYLSEKEKRTELLNIFKNKFEDSEEYRAYYQQKIITNEAFEELEEVSQNISFLGFEDFQQFIGEFGWALGLFLYALFNFINTYMEPNRSRKGKLFLHFTLITISLYFIYWALYQYQDFEKFTYLLFSIITSILIAFGVHLIQHKRYKLIKSYILNHRDLIGFILKNTKKESEPEMWKVLKNIKHERD
;
A
#
# COMPACT_ATOMS: atom_id res chain seq x y z
N MET A 1 30.05 -32.35 -6.75
CA MET A 1 28.81 -31.92 -7.42
C MET A 1 27.58 -32.27 -6.60
N GLU A 2 27.46 -33.48 -6.04
CA GLU A 2 26.42 -33.83 -5.05
C GLU A 2 26.43 -32.91 -3.83
N ASP A 3 27.58 -32.62 -3.22
CA ASP A 3 27.66 -31.69 -2.07
C ASP A 3 27.22 -30.25 -2.37
N GLN A 4 27.39 -29.78 -3.62
CA GLN A 4 26.91 -28.46 -4.04
C GLN A 4 25.38 -28.46 -4.24
N ILE A 5 24.82 -29.56 -4.74
CA ILE A 5 23.37 -29.76 -4.89
C ILE A 5 22.73 -29.97 -3.49
N GLN A 6 23.37 -30.72 -2.60
CA GLN A 6 22.92 -30.94 -1.23
C GLN A 6 22.95 -29.64 -0.44
N ASN A 7 24.01 -28.83 -0.56
CA ASN A 7 24.09 -27.49 0.01
C ASN A 7 23.02 -26.53 -0.56
N LEU A 8 22.71 -26.59 -1.86
CA LEU A 8 21.61 -25.81 -2.45
C LEU A 8 20.24 -26.26 -1.94
N VAL A 9 20.05 -27.53 -1.60
CA VAL A 9 18.81 -28.07 -1.04
C VAL A 9 18.68 -27.75 0.46
N THR A 10 19.75 -27.84 1.25
CA THR A 10 19.74 -27.50 2.69
C THR A 10 19.63 -26.00 2.93
N ARG A 11 20.30 -25.14 2.15
CA ARG A 11 20.13 -23.67 2.25
C ARG A 11 18.69 -23.22 1.94
N LYS A 12 17.95 -24.00 1.14
CA LYS A 12 16.56 -23.74 0.72
C LYS A 12 15.50 -24.19 1.72
N ASN A 13 15.90 -24.96 2.74
CA ASN A 13 15.04 -25.38 3.84
C ASN A 13 15.21 -24.52 5.10
N ASN A 14 16.02 -23.45 5.02
CA ASN A 14 16.05 -22.44 6.06
C ASN A 14 14.66 -21.83 6.18
N PHE A 15 14.00 -22.16 7.29
CA PHE A 15 12.72 -21.60 7.72
C PHE A 15 12.69 -20.08 7.46
N LEU A 16 13.78 -19.39 7.81
CA LEU A 16 13.95 -17.96 7.57
C LEU A 16 13.70 -17.56 6.11
N SER A 17 14.34 -18.21 5.12
CA SER A 17 14.17 -17.86 3.70
C SER A 17 12.75 -18.18 3.17
N LYS A 18 12.09 -19.19 3.74
CA LYS A 18 10.73 -19.60 3.34
C LYS A 18 9.67 -18.62 3.83
N TYR A 19 9.86 -18.05 5.03
CA TYR A 19 8.93 -17.12 5.65
C TYR A 19 9.36 -15.65 5.54
N LEU A 20 10.57 -15.36 5.06
CA LEU A 20 11.05 -13.98 4.88
C LEU A 20 10.11 -13.15 4.00
N HIS A 21 9.59 -13.73 2.91
CA HIS A 21 8.68 -13.02 2.02
C HIS A 21 7.30 -12.76 2.66
N LEU A 22 6.86 -13.65 3.57
CA LEU A 22 5.65 -13.45 4.36
C LEU A 22 5.87 -12.33 5.38
N LEU A 23 7.00 -12.36 6.09
CA LEU A 23 7.38 -11.33 7.04
C LEU A 23 7.52 -9.97 6.36
N LEU A 24 8.17 -9.92 5.20
CA LEU A 24 8.36 -8.68 4.43
C LEU A 24 7.03 -8.13 3.91
N ALA A 25 6.13 -9.01 3.43
CA ALA A 25 4.78 -8.59 3.04
C ALA A 25 4.01 -8.00 4.23
N VAL A 26 4.01 -8.68 5.39
CA VAL A 26 3.37 -8.15 6.60
C VAL A 26 3.99 -6.83 7.02
N VAL A 27 5.32 -6.71 7.08
CA VAL A 27 5.99 -5.46 7.46
C VAL A 27 5.67 -4.33 6.49
N CYS A 28 5.71 -4.56 5.17
CA CYS A 28 5.38 -3.54 4.18
C CYS A 28 3.93 -3.08 4.29
N THR A 29 2.98 -4.01 4.46
CA THR A 29 1.56 -3.65 4.61
C THR A 29 1.28 -2.97 5.96
N THR A 30 1.89 -3.45 7.05
CA THR A 30 1.76 -2.82 8.37
C THR A 30 2.37 -1.41 8.37
N ALA A 31 3.53 -1.22 7.73
CA ALA A 31 4.18 0.08 7.60
C ALA A 31 3.33 1.08 6.80
N PHE A 32 2.53 0.61 5.83
CA PHE A 32 1.64 1.48 5.07
C PHE A 32 0.57 2.12 5.95
N PHE A 33 0.11 1.45 7.01
CA PHE A 33 -0.95 1.97 7.89
C PHE A 33 -0.47 2.39 9.28
N ILE A 34 0.76 2.07 9.66
CA ILE A 34 1.28 2.42 11.00
C ILE A 34 1.41 3.93 11.19
N HIS A 35 1.52 4.69 10.10
CA HIS A 35 1.62 6.15 10.15
C HIS A 35 0.37 6.78 10.78
N GLU A 36 -0.82 6.22 10.54
CA GLU A 36 -2.09 6.64 11.17
C GLU A 36 -2.12 6.44 12.70
N SER A 37 -1.27 5.55 13.21
CA SER A 37 -1.14 5.30 14.66
C SER A 37 -0.14 6.22 15.34
N ILE A 38 0.65 6.98 14.57
CA ILE A 38 1.56 7.99 15.08
C ILE A 38 0.78 9.30 15.15
N ASP A 39 0.89 10.03 16.26
CA ASP A 39 0.26 11.36 16.35
C ASP A 39 0.90 12.31 15.33
N ASP A 40 0.07 13.06 14.59
CA ASP A 40 0.51 13.98 13.53
C ASP A 40 1.52 15.03 14.01
N VAL A 41 1.48 15.35 15.30
CA VAL A 41 2.33 16.35 15.93
C VAL A 41 2.98 15.83 17.21
N PRO A 42 4.24 16.22 17.49
CA PRO A 42 4.89 15.89 18.76
C PRO A 42 4.10 16.43 19.95
N LYS A 43 4.14 15.73 21.09
CA LYS A 43 3.51 16.21 22.33
C LYS A 43 3.99 17.61 22.74
N SER A 44 5.27 17.91 22.56
CA SER A 44 5.82 19.25 22.80
C SER A 44 5.18 20.33 21.94
N TYR A 45 4.81 20.03 20.69
CA TYR A 45 4.06 20.95 19.85
C TYR A 45 2.66 21.19 20.42
N SER A 46 1.96 20.13 20.85
CA SER A 46 0.64 20.26 21.47
C SER A 46 0.68 21.12 22.75
N GLU A 47 1.72 20.99 23.57
CA GLU A 47 1.91 21.80 24.78
C GLU A 47 2.16 23.27 24.45
N VAL A 48 2.99 23.55 23.44
CA VAL A 48 3.24 24.92 22.96
C VAL A 48 1.99 25.54 22.36
N VAL A 49 1.22 24.78 21.58
CA VAL A 49 -0.07 25.22 21.03
C VAL A 49 -1.05 25.52 22.15
N ASN A 50 -1.20 24.65 23.14
CA ASN A 50 -2.09 24.87 24.28
C ASN A 50 -1.69 26.11 25.09
N LYS A 51 -0.38 26.32 25.31
CA LYS A 51 0.12 27.53 25.95
C LYS A 51 -0.18 28.78 25.11
N TYR A 52 0.05 28.72 23.80
CA TYR A 52 -0.28 29.81 22.89
C TYR A 52 -1.77 30.13 22.90
N LEU A 53 -2.65 29.11 22.87
CA LEU A 53 -4.10 29.28 22.92
C LEU A 53 -4.53 29.95 24.24
N SER A 54 -3.98 29.50 25.38
CA SER A 54 -4.25 30.14 26.68
C SER A 54 -3.79 31.60 26.73
N GLU A 55 -2.60 31.92 26.22
CA GLU A 55 -2.13 33.32 26.16
C GLU A 55 -2.94 34.16 25.16
N LYS A 56 -3.41 33.56 24.05
CA LYS A 56 -4.31 34.19 23.08
C LYS A 56 -5.66 34.53 23.72
N GLU A 57 -6.22 33.67 24.56
CA GLU A 57 -7.44 33.94 25.33
C GLU A 57 -7.24 35.13 26.28
N LYS A 58 -6.18 35.11 27.12
CA LYS A 58 -5.85 36.24 28.02
C LYS A 58 -5.69 37.55 27.27
N ARG A 59 -4.97 37.53 26.14
CA ARG A 59 -4.82 38.69 25.26
C ARG A 59 -6.17 39.18 24.75
N THR A 60 -7.08 38.28 24.44
CA THR A 60 -8.43 38.60 23.93
C THR A 60 -9.28 39.25 25.02
N GLU A 61 -9.21 38.77 26.26
CA GLU A 61 -9.86 39.39 27.42
C GLU A 61 -9.33 40.80 27.68
N LEU A 62 -8.01 40.96 27.75
CA LEU A 62 -7.36 42.26 27.93
C LEU A 62 -7.71 43.23 26.81
N LEU A 63 -7.75 42.74 25.56
CA LEU A 63 -8.18 43.52 24.41
C LEU A 63 -9.64 43.97 24.57
N ASN A 64 -10.55 43.11 25.03
CA ASN A 64 -11.94 43.50 25.26
C ASN A 64 -12.09 44.55 26.36
N ILE A 65 -11.32 44.44 27.44
CA ILE A 65 -11.26 45.48 28.48
C ILE A 65 -10.75 46.80 27.90
N PHE A 66 -9.68 46.76 27.10
CA PHE A 66 -9.15 47.93 26.42
C PHE A 66 -10.20 48.59 25.50
N LYS A 67 -10.88 47.79 24.67
CA LYS A 67 -11.96 48.27 23.78
C LYS A 67 -13.04 49.02 24.55
N ASN A 68 -13.50 48.46 25.67
CA ASN A 68 -14.55 49.07 26.49
C ASN A 68 -14.08 50.35 27.21
N LYS A 69 -12.81 50.39 27.64
CA LYS A 69 -12.27 51.53 28.41
C LYS A 69 -11.90 52.72 27.53
N PHE A 70 -11.56 52.47 26.26
CA PHE A 70 -11.01 53.46 25.34
C PHE A 70 -11.87 53.66 24.09
N GLU A 71 -13.17 53.36 24.16
CA GLU A 71 -14.11 53.38 23.03
C GLU A 71 -14.12 54.73 22.26
N ASP A 72 -13.86 55.84 22.96
CA ASP A 72 -13.82 57.18 22.37
C ASP A 72 -12.41 57.65 21.95
N SER A 73 -11.36 56.87 22.24
CA SER A 73 -9.96 57.22 21.93
C SER A 73 -9.63 57.16 20.44
N GLU A 74 -8.64 57.93 20.00
CA GLU A 74 -8.13 57.85 18.62
C GLU A 74 -7.54 56.47 18.32
N GLU A 75 -6.86 55.86 19.29
CA GLU A 75 -6.23 54.54 19.15
C GLU A 75 -7.27 53.44 18.93
N TYR A 76 -8.39 53.48 19.64
CA TYR A 76 -9.48 52.53 19.44
C TYR A 76 -10.14 52.71 18.07
N ARG A 77 -10.35 53.95 17.61
CA ARG A 77 -10.92 54.22 16.29
C ARG A 77 -10.01 53.69 15.18
N ALA A 78 -8.70 53.90 15.28
CA ALA A 78 -7.72 53.36 14.33
C ALA A 78 -7.72 51.83 14.33
N TYR A 79 -7.75 51.20 15.51
CA TYR A 79 -7.89 49.75 15.64
C TYR A 79 -9.18 49.22 15.00
N TYR A 80 -10.31 49.89 15.25
CA TYR A 80 -11.62 49.47 14.74
C TYR A 80 -11.70 49.57 13.22
N GLN A 81 -11.16 50.65 12.64
CA GLN A 81 -11.02 50.78 11.19
C GLN A 81 -10.18 49.64 10.60
N GLN A 82 -9.03 49.31 11.21
CA GLN A 82 -8.21 48.19 10.75
C GLN A 82 -8.92 46.84 10.88
N LYS A 83 -9.72 46.65 11.94
CA LYS A 83 -10.53 45.45 12.12
C LYS A 83 -11.55 45.30 11.01
N ILE A 84 -12.26 46.37 10.63
CA ILE A 84 -13.21 46.34 9.50
C ILE A 84 -12.51 45.87 8.23
N ILE A 85 -11.39 46.51 7.87
CA ILE A 85 -10.60 46.14 6.68
C ILE A 85 -10.15 44.67 6.73
N THR A 86 -9.71 44.21 7.90
CA THR A 86 -9.25 42.81 8.07
C THR A 86 -10.40 41.81 7.95
N ASN A 87 -11.58 42.16 8.48
CA ASN A 87 -12.77 41.33 8.34
C ASN A 87 -13.24 41.26 6.89
N GLU A 88 -13.30 42.39 6.18
CA GLU A 88 -13.64 42.43 4.75
C GLU A 88 -12.67 41.57 3.92
N ALA A 89 -11.36 41.68 4.17
CA ALA A 89 -10.36 40.84 3.51
C ALA A 89 -10.48 39.34 3.86
N PHE A 90 -10.93 39.01 5.07
CA PHE A 90 -11.17 37.63 5.48
C PHE A 90 -12.42 37.05 4.82
N GLU A 91 -13.50 37.83 4.72
CA GLU A 91 -14.72 37.46 4.01
C GLU A 91 -14.44 37.22 2.51
N GLU A 92 -13.63 38.07 1.87
CA GLU A 92 -13.18 37.88 0.49
C GLU A 92 -12.36 36.59 0.33
N LEU A 93 -11.44 36.32 1.27
CA LEU A 93 -10.66 35.08 1.27
C LEU A 93 -11.54 33.84 1.44
N GLU A 94 -12.54 33.90 2.33
CA GLU A 94 -13.46 32.79 2.58
C GLU A 94 -14.33 32.51 1.34
N GLU A 95 -14.83 33.56 0.69
CA GLU A 95 -15.56 33.43 -0.57
C GLU A 95 -14.69 32.77 -1.66
N VAL A 96 -13.45 33.24 -1.83
CA VAL A 96 -12.49 32.64 -2.78
C VAL A 96 -12.20 31.19 -2.40
N SER A 97 -11.96 30.90 -1.12
CA SER A 97 -11.67 29.55 -0.61
C SER A 97 -12.82 28.59 -0.88
N GLN A 98 -14.06 29.01 -0.65
CA GLN A 98 -15.24 28.21 -0.95
C GLN A 98 -15.39 27.98 -2.46
N ASN A 99 -15.10 28.99 -3.27
CA ASN A 99 -15.17 28.90 -4.74
C ASN A 99 -14.10 27.99 -5.36
N ILE A 100 -12.90 27.89 -4.76
CA ILE A 100 -11.84 26.99 -5.25
C ILE A 100 -11.97 25.57 -4.71
N SER A 101 -12.59 25.40 -3.53
CA SER A 101 -12.79 24.10 -2.92
C SER A 101 -13.57 23.17 -3.85
N PHE A 102 -13.18 21.90 -3.90
CA PHE A 102 -13.80 20.95 -4.82
C PHE A 102 -14.05 19.62 -4.12
N LEU A 103 -15.32 19.22 -4.02
CA LEU A 103 -15.73 18.04 -3.27
C LEU A 103 -14.99 17.98 -1.92
N GLY A 104 -15.00 19.12 -1.22
CA GLY A 104 -14.33 19.48 0.04
C GLY A 104 -12.83 19.22 0.18
N PHE A 105 -12.11 19.00 -0.92
CA PHE A 105 -10.67 19.29 -0.97
C PHE A 105 -10.45 20.79 -0.99
N GLU A 106 -9.26 21.24 -0.55
CA GLU A 106 -8.89 22.66 -0.53
C GLU A 106 -8.98 23.28 -1.92
N ASP A 107 -8.59 22.53 -2.94
CA ASP A 107 -8.73 22.91 -4.34
C ASP A 107 -8.86 21.69 -5.27
N PHE A 108 -9.18 21.95 -6.53
CA PHE A 108 -9.27 20.93 -7.57
C PHE A 108 -7.95 20.20 -7.84
N GLN A 109 -6.81 20.85 -7.64
CA GLN A 109 -5.50 20.24 -7.84
C GLN A 109 -5.24 19.14 -6.80
N GLN A 110 -5.57 19.39 -5.53
CA GLN A 110 -5.49 18.41 -4.46
C GLN A 110 -6.41 17.22 -4.75
N PHE A 111 -7.67 17.48 -5.15
CA PHE A 111 -8.60 16.43 -5.57
C PHE A 111 -8.01 15.56 -6.69
N ILE A 112 -7.50 16.16 -7.76
CA ILE A 112 -6.89 15.42 -8.88
C ILE A 112 -5.64 14.65 -8.44
N GLY A 113 -4.86 15.19 -7.51
CA GLY A 113 -3.74 14.49 -6.89
C GLY A 113 -4.22 13.20 -6.23
N GLU A 114 -5.16 13.31 -5.29
CA GLU A 114 -5.65 12.20 -4.47
C GLU A 114 -6.46 11.17 -5.29
N PHE A 115 -7.40 11.66 -6.10
CA PHE A 115 -8.18 10.80 -6.99
C PHE A 115 -7.32 10.16 -8.09
N GLY A 116 -6.38 10.91 -8.66
CA GLY A 116 -5.56 10.49 -9.79
C GLY A 116 -4.63 9.34 -9.44
N TRP A 117 -3.98 9.35 -8.27
CA TRP A 117 -3.14 8.22 -7.86
C TRP A 117 -3.98 6.96 -7.60
N ALA A 118 -5.14 7.11 -6.96
CA ALA A 118 -6.03 6.00 -6.67
C ALA A 118 -6.60 5.38 -7.96
N LEU A 119 -7.03 6.22 -8.91
CA LEU A 119 -7.49 5.79 -10.23
C LEU A 119 -6.36 5.13 -11.04
N GLY A 120 -5.15 5.68 -11.00
CA GLY A 120 -3.98 5.09 -11.66
C GLY A 120 -3.66 3.70 -11.12
N LEU A 121 -3.67 3.53 -9.79
CA LEU A 121 -3.48 2.24 -9.14
C LEU A 121 -4.60 1.25 -9.50
N PHE A 122 -5.85 1.71 -9.54
CA PHE A 122 -7.00 0.90 -9.97
C PHE A 122 -6.83 0.38 -11.39
N LEU A 123 -6.54 1.25 -12.36
CA LEU A 123 -6.35 0.88 -13.76
C LEU A 123 -5.17 -0.10 -13.93
N TYR A 124 -4.06 0.15 -13.24
CA TYR A 124 -2.92 -0.75 -13.22
C TYR A 124 -3.28 -2.13 -12.66
N ALA A 125 -3.95 -2.18 -11.50
CA ALA A 125 -4.31 -3.42 -10.84
C ALA A 125 -5.34 -4.21 -11.67
N LEU A 126 -6.32 -3.52 -12.27
CA LEU A 126 -7.34 -4.10 -13.14
C LEU A 126 -6.72 -4.70 -14.41
N PHE A 127 -5.83 -3.96 -15.08
CA PHE A 127 -5.11 -4.46 -16.25
C PHE A 127 -4.32 -5.73 -15.93
N ASN A 128 -3.55 -5.72 -14.83
CA ASN A 128 -2.78 -6.89 -14.42
C ASN A 128 -3.66 -8.06 -13.95
N PHE A 129 -4.82 -7.78 -13.34
CA PHE A 129 -5.79 -8.80 -12.98
C PHE A 129 -6.30 -9.53 -14.22
N ILE A 130 -6.72 -8.79 -15.26
CA ILE A 130 -7.21 -9.34 -16.54
C ILE A 130 -6.11 -10.17 -17.22
N ASN A 131 -4.90 -9.62 -17.36
CA ASN A 131 -3.78 -10.34 -17.98
C ASN A 131 -3.46 -11.63 -17.22
N THR A 132 -3.41 -11.56 -15.90
CA THR A 132 -3.18 -12.72 -15.04
C THR A 132 -4.31 -13.75 -15.18
N TYR A 133 -5.55 -13.31 -15.34
CA TYR A 133 -6.70 -14.21 -15.53
C TYR A 133 -6.56 -15.02 -16.82
N MET A 134 -6.09 -14.37 -17.89
CA MET A 134 -5.84 -14.98 -19.20
C MET A 134 -4.55 -15.83 -19.25
N GLU A 135 -3.59 -15.64 -18.34
CA GLU A 135 -2.38 -16.47 -18.28
C GLU A 135 -2.72 -17.95 -17.98
N PRO A 136 -2.18 -18.93 -18.76
CA PRO A 136 -2.32 -20.36 -18.46
C PRO A 136 -1.44 -20.84 -17.28
N ASN A 137 -0.89 -19.91 -16.50
CA ASN A 137 0.17 -20.17 -15.53
C ASN A 137 -0.34 -20.86 -14.24
N ARG A 138 0.45 -21.80 -13.71
CA ARG A 138 0.14 -22.56 -12.49
C ARG A 138 0.13 -21.72 -11.20
N SER A 139 0.71 -20.52 -11.20
CA SER A 139 0.67 -19.57 -10.06
C SER A 139 -0.46 -18.53 -10.16
N ARG A 140 -1.37 -18.65 -11.14
CA ARG A 140 -2.44 -17.67 -11.41
C ARG A 140 -3.25 -17.28 -10.18
N LYS A 141 -3.68 -18.25 -9.37
CA LYS A 141 -4.56 -17.99 -8.21
C LYS A 141 -3.98 -17.00 -7.21
N GLY A 142 -2.68 -17.13 -6.89
CA GLY A 142 -2.04 -16.23 -5.93
C GLY A 142 -1.83 -14.81 -6.49
N LYS A 143 -1.47 -14.70 -7.78
CA LYS A 143 -1.37 -13.40 -8.47
C LYS A 143 -2.73 -12.69 -8.55
N LEU A 144 -3.79 -13.42 -8.94
CA LEU A 144 -5.16 -12.88 -9.00
C LEU A 144 -5.59 -12.34 -7.64
N PHE A 145 -5.26 -13.04 -6.56
CA PHE A 145 -5.60 -12.60 -5.22
C PHE A 145 -4.92 -11.28 -4.87
N LEU A 146 -3.63 -11.13 -5.18
CA LEU A 146 -2.90 -9.88 -4.96
C LEU A 146 -3.49 -8.72 -5.76
N HIS A 147 -3.78 -8.93 -7.05
CA HIS A 147 -4.38 -7.89 -7.88
C HIS A 147 -5.79 -7.53 -7.42
N PHE A 148 -6.58 -8.51 -6.96
CA PHE A 148 -7.89 -8.25 -6.35
C PHE A 148 -7.76 -7.38 -5.10
N THR A 149 -6.81 -7.68 -4.20
CA THR A 149 -6.56 -6.84 -3.02
C THR A 149 -6.18 -5.41 -3.41
N LEU A 150 -5.33 -5.22 -4.42
CA LEU A 150 -4.97 -3.89 -4.92
C LEU A 150 -6.18 -3.15 -5.52
N ILE A 151 -7.04 -3.86 -6.26
CA ILE A 151 -8.31 -3.30 -6.76
C ILE A 151 -9.18 -2.83 -5.60
N THR A 152 -9.37 -3.65 -4.57
CA THR A 152 -10.16 -3.27 -3.38
C THR A 152 -9.60 -2.03 -2.68
N ILE A 153 -8.28 -1.96 -2.50
CA ILE A 153 -7.61 -0.80 -1.89
C ILE A 153 -7.83 0.44 -2.75
N SER A 154 -7.61 0.36 -4.06
CA SER A 154 -7.80 1.50 -4.96
C SER A 154 -9.26 1.99 -5.02
N LEU A 155 -10.23 1.06 -5.01
CA LEU A 155 -11.65 1.40 -4.94
C LEU A 155 -12.03 2.09 -3.63
N TYR A 156 -11.42 1.69 -2.51
CA TYR A 156 -11.59 2.36 -1.24
C TYR A 156 -11.14 3.83 -1.31
N PHE A 157 -9.95 4.10 -1.86
CA PHE A 157 -9.44 5.47 -1.98
C PHE A 157 -10.24 6.31 -2.98
N ILE A 158 -10.69 5.71 -4.10
CA ILE A 158 -11.61 6.38 -5.03
C ILE A 158 -12.91 6.74 -4.34
N TYR A 159 -13.48 5.82 -3.56
CA TYR A 159 -14.71 6.08 -2.80
C TYR A 159 -14.51 7.20 -1.78
N TRP A 160 -13.42 7.15 -1.01
CA TRP A 160 -13.06 8.19 -0.05
C TRP A 160 -12.94 9.56 -0.71
N ALA A 161 -12.22 9.64 -1.85
CA ALA A 161 -12.02 10.89 -2.58
C ALA A 161 -13.32 11.45 -3.20
N LEU A 162 -14.30 10.60 -3.52
CA LEU A 162 -15.55 11.07 -4.12
C LEU A 162 -16.61 11.45 -3.08
N TYR A 163 -16.60 10.82 -1.91
CA TYR A 163 -17.69 10.93 -0.96
C TYR A 163 -17.34 11.62 0.35
N GLN A 164 -16.07 12.00 0.57
CA GLN A 164 -15.63 12.79 1.73
C GLN A 164 -16.25 12.36 3.06
N TYR A 165 -16.42 11.05 3.25
CA TYR A 165 -16.95 10.58 4.52
C TYR A 165 -15.97 10.95 5.63
N GLN A 166 -16.53 11.22 6.82
CA GLN A 166 -15.75 11.25 8.07
C GLN A 166 -14.70 10.16 8.02
N ASP A 167 -13.45 10.59 8.20
CA ASP A 167 -12.32 9.69 8.19
C ASP A 167 -12.59 8.55 9.17
N PHE A 168 -12.23 7.32 8.78
CA PHE A 168 -12.56 6.17 9.63
C PHE A 168 -11.81 6.28 10.96
N GLU A 169 -12.38 5.74 12.03
CA GLU A 169 -11.67 5.65 13.29
C GLU A 169 -10.34 4.89 13.10
N LYS A 170 -9.28 5.32 13.81
CA LYS A 170 -7.94 4.69 13.78
C LYS A 170 -7.98 3.16 13.93
N PHE A 171 -8.94 2.64 14.70
CA PHE A 171 -9.14 1.20 14.86
C PHE A 171 -9.55 0.49 13.56
N THR A 172 -10.38 1.13 12.73
CA THR A 172 -10.79 0.62 11.42
C THR A 172 -9.59 0.48 10.50
N TYR A 173 -8.71 1.48 10.47
CA TYR A 173 -7.46 1.41 9.72
C TYR A 173 -6.59 0.25 10.16
N LEU A 174 -6.42 0.05 11.47
CA LEU A 174 -5.68 -1.10 12.02
C LEU A 174 -6.30 -2.44 11.61
N LEU A 175 -7.63 -2.56 11.67
CA LEU A 175 -8.33 -3.79 11.28
C LEU A 175 -8.15 -4.09 9.79
N PHE A 176 -8.33 -3.09 8.92
CA PHE A 176 -8.10 -3.22 7.49
C PHE A 176 -6.64 -3.58 7.18
N SER A 177 -5.69 -3.02 7.93
CA SER A 177 -4.26 -3.35 7.82
C SER A 177 -4.00 -4.83 8.09
N ILE A 178 -4.58 -5.36 9.17
CA ILE A 178 -4.41 -6.77 9.55
C ILE A 178 -5.03 -7.68 8.48
N ILE A 179 -6.27 -7.38 8.07
CA ILE A 179 -6.98 -8.18 7.06
C ILE A 179 -6.19 -8.17 5.74
N THR A 180 -5.85 -6.99 5.21
CA THR A 180 -5.09 -6.86 3.95
C THR A 180 -3.71 -7.54 4.05
N SER A 181 -3.02 -7.44 5.18
CA SER A 181 -1.74 -8.13 5.41
C SER A 181 -1.90 -9.65 5.34
N ILE A 182 -2.93 -10.20 5.97
CA ILE A 182 -3.24 -11.65 5.91
C ILE A 182 -3.54 -12.06 4.47
N LEU A 183 -4.31 -11.26 3.74
CA LEU A 183 -4.66 -11.54 2.35
C LEU A 183 -3.41 -11.55 1.44
N ILE A 184 -2.56 -10.54 1.55
CA ILE A 184 -1.31 -10.44 0.78
C ILE A 184 -0.37 -11.59 1.14
N ALA A 185 -0.21 -11.87 2.43
CA ALA A 185 0.59 -12.98 2.94
C ALA A 185 0.12 -14.32 2.33
N PHE A 186 -1.18 -14.57 2.32
CA PHE A 186 -1.77 -15.75 1.70
C PHE A 186 -1.51 -15.81 0.19
N GLY A 187 -1.69 -14.70 -0.53
CA GLY A 187 -1.39 -14.60 -1.96
C GLY A 187 0.08 -14.94 -2.28
N VAL A 188 1.01 -14.35 -1.52
CA VAL A 188 2.46 -14.64 -1.63
C VAL A 188 2.77 -16.10 -1.32
N HIS A 189 2.16 -16.66 -0.28
CA HIS A 189 2.32 -18.07 0.07
C HIS A 189 1.92 -19.01 -1.08
N LEU A 190 0.77 -18.77 -1.71
CA LEU A 190 0.31 -19.57 -2.84
C LEU A 190 1.27 -19.51 -4.03
N ILE A 191 1.80 -18.31 -4.33
CA ILE A 191 2.80 -18.13 -5.41
C ILE A 191 4.06 -18.92 -5.08
N GLN A 192 4.59 -18.78 -3.87
CA GLN A 192 5.82 -19.45 -3.46
C GLN A 192 5.67 -20.97 -3.41
N HIS A 193 4.56 -21.48 -2.89
CA HIS A 193 4.27 -22.90 -2.86
C HIS A 193 4.27 -23.52 -4.27
N LYS A 194 3.64 -22.83 -5.24
CA LYS A 194 3.63 -23.28 -6.64
C LYS A 194 5.03 -23.22 -7.27
N ARG A 195 5.79 -22.14 -7.05
CA ARG A 195 7.19 -22.04 -7.52
C ARG A 195 8.06 -23.17 -6.96
N TYR A 196 7.90 -23.47 -5.67
CA TYR A 196 8.63 -24.56 -5.03
C TYR A 196 8.29 -25.92 -5.66
N LYS A 197 7.00 -26.23 -5.86
CA LYS A 197 6.56 -27.47 -6.51
C LYS A 197 7.15 -27.62 -7.93
N LEU A 198 7.18 -26.52 -8.68
CA LEU A 198 7.72 -26.47 -10.04
C LEU A 198 9.24 -26.71 -10.05
N ILE A 199 10.00 -26.04 -9.18
CA ILE A 199 11.45 -26.27 -9.07
C ILE A 199 11.75 -27.71 -8.63
N LYS A 200 11.00 -28.26 -7.67
CA LYS A 200 11.16 -29.65 -7.24
C LYS A 200 10.92 -30.62 -8.40
N SER A 201 9.87 -30.38 -9.21
CA SER A 201 9.60 -31.17 -10.42
C SER A 201 10.74 -31.09 -11.42
N TYR A 202 11.32 -29.92 -11.68
CA TYR A 202 12.45 -29.79 -12.60
C TYR A 202 13.70 -30.52 -12.09
N ILE A 203 14.00 -30.44 -10.79
CA ILE A 203 15.13 -31.16 -10.21
C ILE A 203 14.94 -32.67 -10.35
N LEU A 204 13.75 -33.19 -10.08
CA LEU A 204 13.44 -34.61 -10.25
C LEU A 204 13.58 -35.04 -11.71
N ASN A 205 12.95 -34.32 -12.64
CA ASN A 205 13.06 -34.61 -14.07
C ASN A 205 14.51 -34.55 -14.57
N HIS A 206 15.33 -33.64 -14.04
CA HIS A 206 16.75 -33.55 -14.41
C HIS A 206 17.57 -34.73 -13.85
N ARG A 207 17.30 -35.17 -12.62
CA ARG A 207 17.92 -36.39 -12.06
C ARG A 207 17.52 -37.63 -12.85
N ASP A 208 16.25 -37.74 -13.24
CA ASP A 208 15.76 -38.84 -14.05
C ASP A 208 16.41 -38.84 -15.44
N LEU A 209 16.55 -37.66 -16.06
CA LEU A 209 17.25 -37.51 -17.33
C LEU A 209 18.74 -37.88 -17.23
N ILE A 210 19.44 -37.43 -16.19
CA ILE A 210 20.85 -37.81 -15.96
C ILE A 210 20.96 -39.32 -15.72
N GLY A 211 20.09 -39.90 -14.89
CA GLY A 211 20.05 -41.34 -14.64
C GLY A 211 19.76 -42.13 -15.92
N PHE A 212 18.87 -41.63 -16.77
CA PHE A 212 18.58 -42.18 -18.09
C PHE A 212 19.80 -42.11 -19.01
N ILE A 213 20.45 -40.96 -19.13
CA ILE A 213 21.65 -40.77 -19.94
C ILE A 213 22.76 -41.70 -19.46
N LEU A 214 23.07 -41.74 -18.15
CA LEU A 214 24.12 -42.59 -17.58
C LEU A 214 23.84 -44.10 -17.76
N LYS A 215 22.56 -44.52 -17.70
CA LYS A 215 22.18 -45.91 -17.95
C LYS A 215 22.26 -46.31 -19.43
N ASN A 216 22.03 -45.36 -20.35
CA ASN A 216 21.86 -45.64 -21.77
C ASN A 216 22.97 -45.12 -22.68
N THR A 217 24.02 -44.49 -22.15
CA THR A 217 25.16 -43.96 -22.94
C THR A 217 26.19 -45.03 -23.36
N LYS A 218 26.01 -46.30 -22.97
CA LYS A 218 26.79 -47.40 -23.55
C LYS A 218 26.28 -47.67 -24.97
N LYS A 219 27.19 -47.98 -25.90
CA LYS A 219 26.88 -48.27 -27.31
C LYS A 219 25.82 -49.37 -27.49
N GLU A 220 25.72 -50.27 -26.52
CA GLU A 220 24.82 -51.43 -26.50
C GLU A 220 23.36 -51.06 -26.16
N SER A 221 23.15 -49.93 -25.47
CA SER A 221 21.84 -49.49 -24.93
C SER A 221 21.15 -48.40 -25.79
N GLU A 222 21.75 -48.04 -26.91
CA GLU A 222 21.24 -47.02 -27.85
C GLU A 222 19.80 -47.31 -28.36
N PRO A 223 19.40 -48.57 -28.68
CA PRO A 223 18.04 -48.87 -29.12
C PRO A 223 16.97 -48.66 -28.04
N GLU A 224 17.30 -48.94 -26.77
CA GLU A 224 16.39 -48.71 -25.63
C GLU A 224 16.23 -47.21 -25.35
N MET A 225 17.30 -46.44 -25.53
CA MET A 225 17.29 -44.99 -25.39
C MET A 225 16.23 -44.33 -26.30
N TRP A 226 16.23 -44.70 -27.59
CA TRP A 226 15.27 -44.17 -28.57
C TRP A 226 13.82 -44.57 -28.27
N LYS A 227 13.62 -45.73 -27.65
CA LYS A 227 12.29 -46.24 -27.27
C LYS A 227 11.69 -45.45 -26.10
N VAL A 228 12.51 -45.10 -25.11
CA VAL A 228 12.09 -44.27 -23.97
C VAL A 228 11.84 -42.83 -24.40
N LEU A 229 12.70 -42.24 -25.24
CA LEU A 229 12.51 -40.89 -25.76
C LEU A 229 11.21 -40.75 -26.59
N LYS A 230 10.80 -41.80 -27.33
CA LYS A 230 9.50 -41.83 -28.02
C LYS A 230 8.30 -41.93 -27.07
N ASN A 231 8.47 -42.49 -25.88
CA ASN A 231 7.41 -42.64 -24.89
C ASN A 231 7.26 -41.43 -23.96
N ILE A 232 8.24 -40.53 -23.93
CA ILE A 232 8.09 -39.24 -23.25
C ILE A 232 7.19 -38.36 -24.13
N LYS A 233 5.88 -38.51 -23.97
CA LYS A 233 4.92 -37.50 -24.40
C LYS A 233 5.22 -36.24 -23.61
N HIS A 234 5.73 -35.22 -24.28
CA HIS A 234 5.69 -33.86 -23.74
C HIS A 234 4.22 -33.46 -23.64
N GLU A 235 3.60 -33.72 -22.50
CA GLU A 235 2.40 -32.99 -22.08
C GLU A 235 2.83 -31.53 -21.85
N ARG A 236 2.90 -30.80 -22.95
CA ARG A 236 2.78 -29.35 -22.95
C ARG A 236 1.30 -29.05 -23.16
N ASP A 237 0.55 -29.11 -22.07
CA ASP A 237 -0.72 -28.40 -21.87
C ASP A 237 -0.83 -28.00 -20.39
#